data_AF-A0A817TEM9-F1
#
_entry.id   AF-A0A817TEM9-F1
#
_cell.length_a   1.000
_cell.length_b   1.000
_cell.length_c   1.000
_cell.angle_alpha   90.00
_cell.angle_beta   90.00
_cell.angle_gamma   90.00
#
_symmetry.space_group_name_H-M   'P 1'
#
loop_
_entity.id
_entity.type
_entity.pdbx_description
1 polymer ?
#
loop_
_entity_poly.entity_id
_entity_poly.type
_entity_poly.pdbx_seq_one_letter_code
_entity_poly.pdbx_strand_id
1 'polypeptide(L)'
;MFKNVVAGNNLYDAEYIRYFTGINATVLPSICSYTKVVYRPTKRNREYIFIPTHKHINFNEQFLNELKLSIEKFNTSIIVKPLRQLYKFYRYINLVRHPAIIYLPYQALTGVGKNSSTIPSYYVNSTIPDPNNEYDYSAIRYWLKFADFYQWPHITYFNSTDDLTLKLINTNLTFISEQMSIYNNQKKT
;
A
#
# COMPACT_ATOMS: atom_id res chain seq x y z
N MET A 1 -30.90 16.21 8.11
CA MET A 1 -30.51 15.45 9.32
C MET A 1 -29.15 14.81 9.02
N PHE A 2 -28.10 15.14 9.76
CA PHE A 2 -26.77 14.55 9.55
C PHE A 2 -26.73 13.16 10.20
N LYS A 3 -26.29 12.15 9.44
CA LYS A 3 -26.09 10.78 9.94
C LYS A 3 -24.60 10.58 10.21
N ASN A 4 -24.24 10.31 11.45
CA ASN A 4 -22.87 9.90 11.79
C ASN A 4 -22.65 8.46 11.34
N VAL A 5 -21.47 8.18 10.77
CA VAL A 5 -21.09 6.84 10.29
C VAL A 5 -19.80 6.42 10.98
N VAL A 6 -19.78 5.21 11.53
CA VAL A 6 -18.56 4.52 11.96
C VAL A 6 -18.08 3.67 10.80
N ALA A 7 -16.82 3.85 10.41
CA ALA A 7 -16.26 3.21 9.23
C ALA A 7 -14.85 2.66 9.51
N GLY A 8 -14.57 1.47 8.95
CA GLY A 8 -13.24 0.86 8.96
C GLY A 8 -12.51 1.16 7.65
N ASN A 9 -11.18 1.31 7.71
CA ASN A 9 -10.37 1.58 6.51
C ASN A 9 -10.17 0.31 5.65
N ASN A 10 -10.35 -0.86 6.24
CA ASN A 10 -10.36 -2.16 5.60
C ASN A 10 -11.34 -3.11 6.31
N LEU A 11 -11.45 -4.34 5.82
CA LEU A 11 -12.34 -5.34 6.40
C LEU A 11 -11.90 -5.77 7.80
N TYR A 12 -10.58 -5.88 8.05
CA TYR A 12 -10.04 -6.18 9.38
C TYR A 12 -10.50 -5.14 10.42
N ASP A 13 -10.35 -3.85 10.13
CA ASP A 13 -10.74 -2.76 11.02
C ASP A 13 -12.24 -2.80 11.30
N ALA A 14 -13.06 -3.05 10.27
CA ALA A 14 -14.51 -3.15 10.44
C ALA A 14 -14.90 -4.34 11.34
N GLU A 15 -14.27 -5.49 11.16
CA GLU A 15 -14.49 -6.68 11.99
C GLU A 15 -13.93 -6.51 13.41
N TYR A 16 -12.81 -5.81 13.57
CA TYR A 16 -12.23 -5.46 14.85
C TYR A 16 -13.18 -4.56 15.65
N ILE A 17 -13.71 -3.50 15.02
CA ILE A 17 -14.73 -2.62 15.61
C ILE A 17 -15.96 -3.46 16.00
N ARG A 18 -16.44 -4.31 15.10
CA ARG A 18 -17.61 -5.18 15.35
C ARG A 18 -17.38 -6.10 16.55
N TYR A 19 -16.19 -6.68 16.69
CA TYR A 19 -15.84 -7.59 17.78
C TYR A 19 -15.89 -6.92 19.15
N PHE A 20 -15.31 -5.72 19.30
CA PHE A 20 -15.29 -5.05 20.61
C PHE A 20 -16.55 -4.24 20.92
N THR A 21 -17.31 -3.82 19.91
CA THR A 21 -18.40 -2.84 20.11
C THR A 21 -19.78 -3.33 19.66
N GLY A 22 -19.84 -4.42 18.89
CA GLY A 22 -21.07 -4.85 18.21
C GLY A 22 -21.49 -3.98 17.02
N ILE A 23 -20.81 -2.87 16.76
CA ILE A 23 -21.15 -1.94 15.67
C ILE A 23 -20.75 -2.55 14.33
N ASN A 24 -21.69 -2.60 13.39
CA ASN A 24 -21.40 -2.99 12.02
C ASN A 24 -20.83 -1.79 11.24
N ALA A 25 -19.51 -1.65 11.25
CA ALA A 25 -18.82 -0.53 10.62
C ALA A 25 -18.85 -0.64 9.09
N THR A 26 -19.05 0.49 8.41
CA THR A 26 -18.96 0.54 6.94
C THR A 26 -17.49 0.39 6.51
N VAL A 27 -17.19 -0.54 5.60
CA VAL A 27 -15.84 -0.63 5.02
C VAL A 27 -15.68 0.47 3.97
N LEU A 28 -14.66 1.32 4.13
CA LEU A 28 -14.32 2.31 3.11
C LEU A 28 -13.39 1.66 2.07
N PRO A 29 -13.76 1.64 0.78
CA PRO A 29 -12.88 1.11 -0.23
C PRO A 29 -11.62 1.99 -0.35
N SER A 30 -10.45 1.37 -0.26
CA SER A 30 -9.14 2.02 -0.41
C SER A 30 -8.80 2.31 -1.88
N ILE A 31 -9.67 3.08 -2.57
CA ILE A 31 -9.55 3.43 -3.99
C ILE A 31 -9.12 4.88 -4.23
N CYS A 32 -8.85 5.64 -3.16
CA CYS A 32 -8.36 7.03 -3.21
C CYS A 32 -9.17 7.98 -4.13
N SER A 33 -10.49 7.76 -4.24
CA SER A 33 -11.37 8.51 -5.16
C SER A 33 -11.49 9.99 -4.82
N TYR A 34 -11.23 10.36 -3.56
CA TYR A 34 -11.26 11.74 -3.07
C TYR A 34 -10.19 12.65 -3.69
N THR A 35 -9.13 12.09 -4.29
CA THR A 35 -8.01 12.87 -4.83
C THR A 35 -8.37 13.63 -6.12
N LYS A 36 -9.34 13.12 -6.91
CA LYS A 36 -9.79 13.66 -8.20
C LYS A 36 -8.70 13.90 -9.24
N VAL A 37 -7.49 13.38 -9.04
CA VAL A 37 -6.40 13.47 -10.01
C VAL A 37 -6.37 12.24 -10.91
N VAL A 38 -5.87 12.42 -12.13
CA VAL A 38 -5.74 11.36 -13.13
C VAL A 38 -4.27 11.26 -13.54
N TYR A 39 -3.82 10.03 -13.80
CA TYR A 39 -2.50 9.74 -14.32
C TYR A 39 -2.20 10.62 -15.54
N ARG A 40 -1.13 11.41 -15.46
CA ARG A 40 -0.74 12.36 -16.51
C ARG A 40 0.78 12.55 -16.51
N PRO A 41 1.55 11.49 -16.79
CA PRO A 41 3.00 11.58 -16.83
C PRO A 41 3.40 12.58 -17.92
N THR A 42 4.39 13.43 -17.63
CA THR A 42 4.91 14.32 -18.67
C THR A 42 6.04 13.62 -19.44
N LYS A 43 6.11 13.80 -20.76
CA LYS A 43 7.06 13.09 -21.65
C LYS A 43 8.54 13.30 -21.27
N ARG A 44 8.87 14.37 -20.53
CA ARG A 44 10.23 14.65 -20.05
C ARG A 44 10.61 13.83 -18.80
N ASN A 45 9.65 13.16 -18.17
CA ASN A 45 9.82 12.56 -16.86
C ASN A 45 10.05 11.06 -16.98
N ARG A 46 11.20 10.61 -17.51
CA ARG A 46 11.75 9.30 -17.08
C ARG A 46 12.28 9.38 -15.63
N GLU A 47 11.64 10.22 -14.81
CA GLU A 47 11.92 10.49 -13.41
C GLU A 47 10.87 9.78 -12.57
N TYR A 48 11.29 8.68 -11.96
CA TYR A 48 10.47 7.84 -11.09
C TYR A 48 10.64 8.27 -9.64
N ILE A 49 9.54 8.21 -8.89
CA ILE A 49 9.55 8.50 -7.45
C ILE A 49 9.96 7.23 -6.71
N PHE A 50 10.88 7.37 -5.77
CA PHE A 50 11.19 6.34 -4.78
C PHE A 50 10.58 6.71 -3.43
N ILE A 51 9.85 5.77 -2.82
CA ILE A 51 9.36 5.91 -1.44
C ILE A 51 10.23 5.02 -0.54
N PRO A 52 11.11 5.62 0.29
CA PRO A 52 12.01 4.87 1.17
C PRO A 52 11.26 4.21 2.31
N THR A 53 11.83 3.13 2.85
CA THR A 53 11.40 2.56 4.13
C THR A 53 11.76 3.52 5.27
N HIS A 54 10.82 3.75 6.20
CA HIS A 54 11.01 4.76 7.25
C HIS A 54 12.08 4.43 8.30
N LYS A 55 12.42 3.14 8.49
CA LYS A 55 13.31 2.68 9.57
C LYS A 55 14.67 2.14 9.13
N HIS A 56 14.93 2.02 7.83
CA HIS A 56 16.15 1.37 7.33
C HIS A 56 16.87 2.25 6.31
N ILE A 57 17.47 3.35 6.79
CA ILE A 57 18.24 4.30 5.96
C ILE A 57 19.33 3.56 5.15
N ASN A 58 20.13 2.72 5.81
CA ASN A 58 21.20 1.96 5.18
C ASN A 58 20.68 1.04 4.05
N PHE A 59 19.54 0.39 4.26
CA PHE A 59 18.93 -0.45 3.23
C PHE A 59 18.46 0.37 2.03
N ASN A 60 17.84 1.53 2.27
CA ASN A 60 17.41 2.42 1.19
C ASN A 60 18.61 2.92 0.36
N GLU A 61 19.71 3.28 1.02
CA GLU A 61 20.95 3.72 0.36
C GLU A 61 21.57 2.59 -0.47
N GLN A 62 21.67 1.39 0.11
CA GLN A 62 22.16 0.21 -0.61
C GLN A 62 21.30 -0.10 -1.84
N PHE A 63 19.98 -0.14 -1.68
CA PHE A 63 19.04 -0.38 -2.78
C PHE A 63 19.19 0.66 -3.91
N LEU A 64 19.29 1.95 -3.56
CA LEU A 64 19.47 3.01 -4.55
C LEU A 64 20.81 2.90 -5.28
N ASN A 65 21.89 2.50 -4.60
CA ASN A 65 23.18 2.26 -5.21
C ASN A 65 23.13 1.09 -6.19
N GLU A 66 22.53 -0.04 -5.79
CA GLU A 66 22.34 -1.21 -6.66
C GLU A 66 21.47 -0.86 -7.88
N LEU A 67 20.41 -0.08 -7.68
CA LEU A 67 19.54 0.37 -8.77
C LEU A 67 20.26 1.32 -9.72
N LYS A 68 21.11 2.22 -9.21
CA LYS A 68 21.93 3.11 -10.05
C LYS A 68 22.87 2.31 -10.94
N LEU A 69 23.58 1.32 -10.38
CA LEU A 69 24.46 0.43 -11.16
C LEU A 69 23.69 -0.33 -12.24
N SER A 70 22.48 -0.79 -11.93
CA SER A 70 21.60 -1.44 -12.91
C SER A 70 21.18 -0.50 -14.04
N ILE A 71 20.77 0.73 -13.73
CA ILE A 71 20.41 1.75 -14.71
C ILE A 71 21.60 2.05 -15.65
N GLU A 72 22.80 2.20 -15.09
CA GLU A 72 24.04 2.40 -15.86
C GLU A 72 24.34 1.19 -16.76
N LYS A 73 24.20 -0.03 -16.23
CA LYS A 73 24.37 -1.30 -16.97
C LYS A 73 23.47 -1.39 -18.21
N PHE A 74 22.22 -0.92 -18.13
CA PHE A 74 21.27 -0.95 -19.25
C PHE A 74 21.33 0.32 -20.13
N ASN A 75 22.29 1.23 -19.90
CA ASN A 75 22.53 2.45 -20.67
C ASN A 75 21.24 3.26 -20.97
N THR A 76 20.46 3.53 -19.92
CA THR A 76 19.16 4.21 -20.03
C THR A 76 19.14 5.55 -19.31
N SER A 77 18.32 6.50 -19.80
CA SER A 77 18.15 7.84 -19.22
C SER A 77 17.17 7.90 -18.05
N ILE A 78 17.04 6.80 -17.30
CA ILE A 78 16.13 6.70 -16.16
C ILE A 78 16.71 7.47 -14.98
N ILE A 79 15.87 8.27 -14.34
CA ILE A 79 16.17 9.00 -13.11
C ILE A 79 15.26 8.46 -12.02
N VAL A 80 15.82 8.12 -10.86
CA VAL A 80 15.05 7.73 -9.68
C VAL A 80 15.38 8.68 -8.55
N LYS A 81 14.38 9.30 -7.94
CA LYS A 81 14.58 10.24 -6.82
C LYS A 81 13.65 9.94 -5.66
N PRO A 82 14.15 9.99 -4.41
CA PRO A 82 13.31 9.95 -3.23
C PRO A 82 12.24 11.05 -3.27
N LEU A 83 11.01 10.71 -2.88
CA LEU A 83 9.87 11.65 -2.87
C LEU A 83 10.19 12.96 -2.15
N ARG A 84 10.91 12.89 -1.01
CA ARG A 84 11.25 14.06 -0.19
C ARG A 84 12.36 14.92 -0.78
N GLN A 85 13.16 14.39 -1.71
CA GLN A 85 14.12 15.19 -2.48
C GLN A 85 13.41 16.00 -3.56
N LEU A 86 12.37 15.44 -4.18
CA LEU A 86 11.55 16.13 -5.18
C LEU A 86 10.63 17.17 -4.57
N TYR A 87 10.01 16.82 -3.44
CA TYR A 87 8.96 17.63 -2.83
C TYR A 87 9.08 17.61 -1.31
N LYS A 88 9.42 18.76 -0.70
CA LYS A 88 9.32 18.97 0.75
C LYS A 88 7.87 18.73 1.21
N PHE A 89 6.94 19.32 0.47
CA PHE A 89 5.49 19.09 0.55
C PHE A 89 4.96 18.84 -0.87
N TYR A 90 4.01 17.92 -1.02
CA TYR A 90 3.43 17.60 -2.31
C TYR A 90 1.90 17.58 -2.24
N ARG A 91 1.26 17.78 -3.39
CA ARG A 91 -0.15 17.49 -3.65
C ARG A 91 -0.25 16.27 -4.56
N TYR A 92 -1.40 15.61 -4.61
CA TYR A 92 -1.59 14.45 -5.52
C TYR A 92 -1.30 14.78 -6.99
N ILE A 93 -1.52 16.03 -7.42
CA ILE A 93 -1.20 16.49 -8.78
C ILE A 93 0.30 16.43 -9.08
N ASN A 94 1.17 16.56 -8.07
CA ASN A 94 2.61 16.38 -8.24
C ASN A 94 2.93 14.92 -8.55
N LEU A 95 2.29 13.98 -7.85
CA LEU A 95 2.57 12.55 -8.00
C LEU A 95 2.18 12.02 -9.38
N VAL A 96 0.99 12.39 -9.88
CA VAL A 96 0.49 11.88 -11.18
C VAL A 96 1.28 12.35 -12.41
N ARG A 97 2.23 13.28 -12.22
CA ARG A 97 3.15 13.75 -13.27
C ARG A 97 4.36 12.84 -13.47
N HIS A 98 4.59 11.89 -12.58
CA HIS A 98 5.64 10.89 -12.68
C HIS A 98 5.08 9.58 -13.27
N PRO A 99 5.87 8.80 -14.02
CA PRO A 99 5.37 7.61 -14.69
C PRO A 99 4.99 6.50 -13.72
N ALA A 100 5.75 6.33 -12.63
CA ALA A 100 5.46 5.37 -11.58
C ALA A 100 6.14 5.77 -10.25
N ILE A 101 5.70 5.09 -9.20
CA ILE A 101 6.27 5.14 -7.87
C ILE A 101 6.88 3.75 -7.58
N ILE A 102 8.15 3.73 -7.19
CA ILE A 102 8.85 2.57 -6.67
C ILE A 102 8.64 2.56 -5.16
N TYR A 103 7.97 1.53 -4.67
CA TYR A 103 7.64 1.36 -3.26
C TYR A 103 8.32 0.11 -2.71
N LEU A 104 9.10 0.27 -1.65
CA LEU A 104 9.63 -0.85 -0.88
C LEU A 104 8.74 -1.03 0.36
N PRO A 105 7.97 -2.14 0.43
CA PRO A 105 7.07 -2.35 1.55
C PRO A 105 7.87 -2.50 2.86
N TYR A 106 7.28 -1.98 3.93
CA TYR A 106 7.76 -2.25 5.27
C TYR A 106 7.41 -3.70 5.65
N GLN A 107 8.34 -4.42 6.32
CA GLN A 107 8.00 -5.72 6.89
C GLN A 107 6.91 -5.52 7.96
N ALA A 108 5.73 -6.10 7.74
CA ALA A 108 4.55 -5.91 8.59
C ALA A 108 4.64 -6.57 9.98
N LEU A 109 5.73 -7.27 10.29
CA LEU A 109 5.93 -7.95 11.56
C LEU A 109 6.66 -7.05 12.56
N THR A 110 5.98 -6.02 13.07
CA THR A 110 6.50 -5.24 14.22
C THR A 110 5.47 -5.01 15.32
N GLY A 111 4.49 -5.89 15.43
CA GLY A 111 3.69 -5.99 16.65
C GLY A 111 4.58 -6.46 17.79
N VAL A 112 4.59 -5.71 18.90
CA VAL A 112 5.03 -6.28 20.18
C VAL A 112 3.90 -7.21 20.59
N GLY A 113 4.07 -8.51 20.30
CA GLY A 113 3.00 -9.49 20.42
C GLY A 113 2.30 -9.43 21.77
N LYS A 114 0.97 -9.45 21.75
CA LYS A 114 0.13 -9.58 22.95
C LYS A 114 -0.52 -10.96 23.00
N ASN A 115 -0.75 -11.45 24.21
CA ASN A 115 -1.43 -12.73 24.45
C ASN A 115 -2.95 -12.55 24.49
N SER A 116 -3.45 -11.33 24.69
CA SER A 116 -4.87 -11.01 24.74
C SER A 116 -5.14 -9.50 24.74
N SER A 117 -6.39 -9.15 24.50
CA SER A 117 -6.99 -7.83 24.69
C SER A 117 -7.25 -7.55 26.16
N THR A 118 -7.03 -6.30 26.58
CA THR A 118 -7.51 -5.80 27.88
C THR A 118 -8.97 -5.37 27.84
N ILE A 119 -9.54 -5.24 26.64
CA ILE A 119 -10.94 -4.89 26.41
C ILE A 119 -11.71 -6.19 26.15
N PRO A 120 -12.83 -6.46 26.85
CA PRO A 120 -13.64 -7.64 26.58
C PRO A 120 -14.34 -7.55 25.22
N SER A 121 -14.60 -8.70 24.60
CA SER A 121 -15.46 -8.78 23.42
C SER A 121 -16.87 -8.29 23.74
N TYR A 122 -17.54 -7.67 22.76
CA TYR A 122 -18.98 -7.41 22.83
C TYR A 122 -19.77 -8.73 22.90
N TYR A 123 -19.24 -9.79 22.31
CA TYR A 123 -19.87 -11.11 22.26
C TYR A 123 -19.28 -12.03 23.35
N VAL A 124 -19.80 -11.91 24.58
CA VAL A 124 -19.27 -12.58 25.78
C VAL A 124 -19.20 -14.13 25.66
N ASN A 125 -20.06 -14.74 24.84
CA ASN A 125 -20.13 -16.20 24.62
C ASN A 125 -19.78 -16.62 23.18
N SER A 126 -19.03 -15.80 22.45
CA SER A 126 -18.70 -16.07 21.06
C SER A 126 -17.49 -17.01 20.92
N THR A 127 -17.51 -17.86 19.90
CA THR A 127 -16.36 -18.67 19.47
C THR A 127 -15.33 -17.89 18.66
N ILE A 128 -15.59 -16.62 18.36
CA ILE A 128 -14.65 -15.72 17.69
C ILE A 128 -13.44 -15.49 18.62
N PRO A 129 -12.22 -15.87 18.19
CA PRO A 129 -11.01 -15.70 19.00
C PRO A 129 -10.60 -14.23 19.11
N ASP A 130 -9.83 -13.90 20.14
CA ASP A 130 -9.35 -12.55 20.41
C ASP A 130 -8.39 -12.05 19.30
N PRO A 131 -8.69 -10.93 18.60
CA PRO A 131 -7.82 -10.39 17.54
C PRO A 131 -6.44 -9.98 18.01
N ASN A 132 -6.26 -9.70 19.31
CA ASN A 132 -4.97 -9.29 19.86
C ASN A 132 -4.20 -10.48 20.47
N ASN A 133 -4.65 -11.72 20.32
CA ASN A 133 -3.90 -12.90 20.75
C ASN A 133 -3.01 -13.41 19.60
N GLU A 134 -1.80 -12.84 19.51
CA GLU A 134 -0.82 -13.18 18.47
C GLU A 134 -0.10 -14.52 18.72
N TYR A 135 -0.38 -15.18 19.84
CA TYR A 135 0.20 -16.48 20.20
C TYR A 135 -0.75 -17.65 19.95
N ASP A 136 -2.03 -17.37 19.72
CA ASP A 136 -3.02 -18.37 19.33
C ASP A 136 -3.11 -18.46 17.81
N TYR A 137 -2.64 -19.58 17.26
CA TYR A 137 -2.68 -19.85 15.83
C TYR A 137 -4.11 -19.78 15.26
N SER A 138 -5.11 -20.20 16.03
CA SER A 138 -6.51 -20.16 15.60
C SER A 138 -7.01 -18.71 15.50
N ALA A 139 -6.60 -17.84 16.43
CA ALA A 139 -6.84 -16.41 16.38
C ALA A 139 -6.20 -15.78 15.15
N ILE A 140 -4.90 -15.98 14.96
CA ILE A 140 -4.16 -15.46 13.80
C ILE A 140 -4.84 -15.88 12.49
N ARG A 141 -5.11 -17.18 12.33
CA ARG A 141 -5.73 -17.71 11.10
C ARG A 141 -7.14 -17.17 10.89
N TYR A 142 -7.93 -17.03 11.96
CA TYR A 142 -9.28 -16.47 11.88
C TYR A 142 -9.24 -15.02 11.40
N TRP A 143 -8.33 -14.20 11.92
CA TRP A 143 -8.28 -12.77 11.64
C TRP A 143 -7.55 -12.42 10.34
N LEU A 144 -6.59 -13.25 9.91
CA LEU A 144 -5.90 -13.10 8.62
C LEU A 144 -6.85 -13.11 7.41
N LYS A 145 -8.02 -13.75 7.50
CA LYS A 145 -9.00 -13.75 6.40
C LYS A 145 -9.59 -12.36 6.11
N PHE A 146 -9.52 -11.45 7.08
CA PHE A 146 -9.97 -10.07 6.96
C PHE A 146 -8.84 -9.09 6.64
N ALA A 147 -7.59 -9.55 6.69
CA ALA A 147 -6.45 -8.71 6.40
C ALA A 147 -6.44 -8.31 4.93
N ASP A 148 -6.32 -7.01 4.67
CA ASP A 148 -6.00 -6.52 3.35
C ASP A 148 -4.53 -6.79 3.08
N PHE A 149 -4.27 -7.87 2.35
CA PHE A 149 -3.00 -7.98 1.64
C PHE A 149 -3.05 -6.91 0.55
N TYR A 150 -2.10 -5.98 0.54
CA TYR A 150 -1.94 -4.94 -0.49
C TYR A 150 -1.50 -5.57 -1.84
N GLN A 151 -2.27 -6.55 -2.30
CA GLN A 151 -2.17 -7.21 -3.59
C GLN A 151 -3.27 -6.62 -4.47
N TRP A 152 -2.90 -5.63 -5.29
CA TRP A 152 -3.82 -5.07 -6.28
C TRP A 152 -3.46 -5.60 -7.67
N PRO A 153 -4.46 -5.88 -8.53
CA PRO A 153 -4.30 -6.66 -9.78
C PRO A 153 -3.37 -6.03 -10.82
N HIS A 154 -2.91 -4.80 -10.61
CA HIS A 154 -2.11 -4.05 -11.56
C HIS A 154 -0.81 -3.50 -10.94
N ILE A 155 -0.45 -3.91 -9.71
CA ILE A 155 0.87 -3.63 -9.15
C ILE A 155 1.89 -4.51 -9.87
N THR A 156 2.98 -3.88 -10.33
CA THR A 156 4.12 -4.61 -10.89
C THR A 156 5.13 -4.91 -9.79
N TYR A 157 5.34 -6.19 -9.51
CA TYR A 157 6.39 -6.68 -8.61
C TYR A 157 7.71 -6.82 -9.35
N PHE A 158 8.84 -6.77 -8.62
CA PHE A 158 10.17 -7.02 -9.14
C PHE A 158 10.97 -7.89 -8.17
N ASN A 159 11.91 -8.67 -8.70
CA ASN A 159 12.70 -9.64 -7.93
C ASN A 159 14.15 -9.18 -7.69
N SER A 160 14.61 -8.16 -8.43
CA SER A 160 15.93 -7.57 -8.31
C SER A 160 15.95 -6.16 -8.89
N THR A 161 17.04 -5.41 -8.69
CA THR A 161 17.24 -4.10 -9.31
C THR A 161 17.35 -4.17 -10.84
N ASP A 162 17.93 -5.24 -11.38
CA ASP A 162 17.96 -5.50 -12.84
C ASP A 162 16.58 -5.75 -13.43
N ASP A 163 15.77 -6.60 -12.78
CA ASP A 163 14.39 -6.85 -13.17
C ASP A 163 13.55 -5.55 -13.09
N LEU A 164 13.74 -4.77 -12.02
CA LEU A 164 13.12 -3.45 -11.89
C LEU A 164 13.51 -2.53 -13.05
N THR A 165 14.81 -2.37 -13.34
CA THR A 165 15.27 -1.50 -14.43
C THR A 165 14.67 -1.91 -15.77
N LEU A 166 14.68 -3.21 -16.09
CA LEU A 166 14.06 -3.73 -17.31
C LEU A 166 12.55 -3.43 -17.37
N LYS A 167 11.84 -3.56 -16.25
CA LYS A 167 10.41 -3.20 -16.16
C LYS A 167 10.19 -1.70 -16.35
N LEU A 168 11.03 -0.84 -15.78
CA LEU A 168 10.93 0.62 -15.97
C LEU A 168 11.19 1.04 -17.43
N ILE A 169 11.95 0.25 -18.20
CA ILE A 169 12.21 0.50 -19.62
C ILE A 169 11.03 0.02 -20.49
N ASN A 170 10.56 -1.21 -20.23
CA ASN A 170 9.73 -1.95 -21.19
C ASN A 170 8.24 -1.95 -20.86
N THR A 171 7.85 -1.57 -19.65
CA THR A 171 6.44 -1.65 -19.22
C THR A 171 5.61 -0.52 -19.81
N ASN A 172 4.46 -0.84 -20.38
CA ASN A 172 3.47 0.16 -20.78
C ASN A 172 2.69 0.66 -19.55
N LEU A 173 3.26 1.65 -18.86
CA LEU A 173 2.68 2.23 -17.64
C LEU A 173 1.35 2.96 -17.89
N THR A 174 1.12 3.45 -19.12
CA THR A 174 -0.16 4.06 -19.49
C THR A 174 -1.27 3.01 -19.52
N PHE A 175 -1.02 1.88 -20.18
CA PHE A 175 -1.94 0.76 -20.20
C PHE A 175 -2.23 0.23 -18.78
N ILE A 176 -1.21 0.07 -17.94
CA ILE A 176 -1.40 -0.33 -16.54
C ILE A 176 -2.30 0.66 -15.79
N SER A 177 -2.07 1.96 -15.96
CA SER A 177 -2.92 2.99 -15.33
C SER A 177 -4.37 2.95 -15.83
N GLU A 178 -4.60 2.62 -17.10
CA GLU A 178 -5.95 2.45 -17.65
C GLU A 178 -6.65 1.25 -17.02
N GLN A 179 -5.97 0.12 -16.90
CA GLN A 179 -6.51 -1.08 -16.24
C GLN A 179 -6.81 -0.81 -14.75
N MET A 180 -5.92 -0.12 -14.03
CA MET A 180 -6.18 0.35 -12.66
C MET A 180 -7.44 1.21 -12.57
N SER A 181 -7.63 2.13 -13.52
CA SER A 181 -8.82 3.00 -13.56
C SER A 181 -10.10 2.19 -13.77
N ILE A 182 -10.09 1.25 -14.72
CA ILE A 182 -11.23 0.36 -14.99
C ILE A 182 -11.59 -0.44 -13.74
N TYR A 183 -10.61 -1.11 -13.12
CA TYR A 183 -10.81 -1.86 -11.89
C TYR A 183 -11.37 -1.00 -10.75
N ASN A 184 -10.79 0.18 -10.53
CA ASN A 184 -11.25 1.10 -9.49
C ASN A 184 -12.68 1.60 -9.73
N ASN A 185 -13.10 1.78 -10.98
CA ASN A 185 -14.47 2.17 -11.29
C ASN A 185 -15.47 1.03 -11.05
N GLN A 186 -15.09 -0.22 -11.30
CA GLN A 186 -15.91 -1.39 -10.95
C GLN A 186 -16.05 -1.58 -9.43
N LYS A 187 -15.06 -1.14 -8.64
CA LYS A 187 -15.11 -1.21 -7.17
C LYS A 187 -15.85 -0.04 -6.50
N LYS A 188 -16.19 1.01 -7.26
CA LYS A 188 -17.00 2.15 -6.77
C LYS A 188 -18.50 1.86 -6.79
N THR A 189 -18.94 1.00 -7.70
CA THR A 189 -20.33 0.57 -7.89
C THR A 189 -20.67 -0.58 -6.98
#